data_AF-A0A2N5HLH1-F1
#
_entry.id   AF-A0A2N5HLH1-F1
#
_cell.length_a   1.000
_cell.length_b   1.000
_cell.length_c   1.000
_cell.angle_alpha   90.00
_cell.angle_beta   90.00
_cell.angle_gamma   90.00
#
_symmetry.space_group_name_H-M   'P 1'
#
loop_
_entity.id
_entity.type
_entity.pdbx_description
1 polymer ?
#
loop_
_entity_poly.entity_id
_entity_poly.type
_entity_poly.pdbx_seq_one_letter_code
_entity_poly.pdbx_strand_id
1 'polypeptide(L)' 'MNLFVNILSIVIIAVLAFSLLYTFSVARQHKAVEGNLDAKISKPVQKNVYTRNPIFLAYGIFFALLLFIVLFFAITFY' A
#
# COMPACT_ATOMS: atom_id res chain seq x y z
N MET A 1 -4.78 -25.35 14.97
CA MET A 1 -3.75 -24.28 15.12
C MET A 1 -2.88 -24.54 16.34
N ASN A 2 -1.57 -24.32 16.24
CA ASN A 2 -0.61 -24.35 17.35
C ASN A 2 -0.45 -22.93 17.94
N LEU A 3 -0.17 -22.81 19.25
CA LEU A 3 0.07 -21.53 19.94
C LEU A 3 1.11 -20.66 19.21
N PHE A 4 2.19 -21.29 18.74
CA PHE A 4 3.23 -20.62 17.96
C PHE A 4 2.68 -19.96 16.68
N VAL A 5 1.85 -20.68 15.93
CA VAL A 5 1.25 -20.19 14.67
C VAL A 5 0.29 -19.04 14.94
N ASN A 6 -0.46 -19.09 16.05
CA ASN A 6 -1.38 -18.02 16.43
C ASN A 6 -0.64 -16.72 16.78
N ILE A 7 0.42 -16.82 17.59
CA ILE A 7 1.24 -15.66 17.96
C ILE A 7 1.87 -15.03 16.73
N LEU A 8 2.45 -15.86 15.85
CA LEU A 8 3.08 -15.37 14.62
C LEU A 8 2.06 -14.67 13.70
N SER A 9 0.85 -15.22 13.58
CA SER A 9 -0.22 -14.62 12.78
C SER A 9 -0.62 -13.23 13.29
N ILE A 10 -0.73 -13.07 14.62
CA ILE A 10 -1.05 -11.77 15.23
C ILE A 10 0.06 -10.74 14.95
N VAL A 11 1.32 -11.15 15.07
CA VAL A 11 2.47 -10.27 14.78
C VAL A 11 2.46 -9.82 13.32
N ILE A 12 2.20 -10.75 12.39
CA ILE A 12 2.11 -10.43 10.95
C ILE A 12 1.01 -9.39 10.69
N ILE A 13 -0.19 -9.59 11.26
CA ILE A 13 -1.30 -8.64 11.10
C ILE A 13 -0.93 -7.26 11.67
N ALA A 14 -0.29 -7.20 12.84
CA ALA A 14 0.14 -5.96 13.46
C ALA A 14 1.15 -5.20 12.58
N VAL A 15 2.15 -5.90 12.04
CA VAL A 15 3.14 -5.31 11.12
C VAL A 15 2.46 -4.80 9.86
N LEU A 16 1.58 -5.59 9.23
CA LEU A 16 0.85 -5.18 8.03
C LEU A 16 -0.01 -3.93 8.26
N ALA A 17 -0.78 -3.89 9.36
CA ALA A 17 -1.60 -2.74 9.71
C ALA A 17 -0.76 -1.50 9.98
N PHE A 18 0.33 -1.64 10.74
CA PHE A 18 1.24 -0.53 11.04
C PHE A 18 1.91 0.02 9.77
N SER A 19 2.46 -0.86 8.92
CA SER A 19 3.08 -0.46 7.65
C SER A 19 2.09 0.26 6.76
N LEU A 20 0.86 -0.24 6.63
CA LEU A 20 -0.17 0.38 5.82
C LEU A 20 -0.51 1.80 6.33
N LEU A 21 -0.76 1.95 7.63
CA LEU A 21 -1.04 3.25 8.25
C LEU A 21 0.13 4.22 8.09
N TYR A 22 1.37 3.74 8.29
CA TYR A 22 2.57 4.56 8.11
C TYR A 22 2.72 5.02 6.66
N THR A 23 2.55 4.12 5.68
CA THR A 23 2.57 4.47 4.25
C THR A 23 1.51 5.52 3.91
N PHE A 24 0.28 5.38 4.43
CA PHE A 24 -0.75 6.41 4.24
C PHE A 24 -0.40 7.74 4.89
N SER A 25 0.18 7.72 6.10
CA SER A 25 0.62 8.94 6.80
C SER A 25 1.71 9.67 6.01
N VAL A 26 2.74 8.94 5.55
CA VAL A 26 3.83 9.48 4.72
C VAL A 26 3.30 10.00 3.37
N ALA A 27 2.43 9.25 2.70
CA ALA A 27 1.81 9.69 1.45
C ALA A 27 0.99 10.99 1.64
N ARG A 28 0.36 11.18 2.81
CA ARG A 28 -0.36 12.41 3.16
C ARG A 28 0.59 13.57 3.50
N GLN A 29 1.72 13.29 4.14
CA GLN A 29 2.74 14.30 4.45
C GLN A 29 3.43 14.83 3.18
N HIS A 30 3.66 13.99 2.16
CA HIS A 30 4.15 14.48 0.85
C HIS A 30 3.21 15.53 0.21
N LYS A 31 1.89 15.45 0.44
CA LYS A 31 0.95 16.51 0.01
C LYS A 31 1.04 17.80 0.85
N ALA A 32 1.55 17.72 2.08
CA ALA A 32 1.65 18.85 3.00
C ALA A 32 3.02 19.58 2.92
N VAL A 33 4.05 18.92 2.38
CA VAL A 33 5.45 19.42 2.30
C VAL A 33 5.73 20.17 0.97
N GLU A 34 4.70 20.55 0.20
CA GLU A 34 4.82 21.42 -0.99
C GLU A 34 5.28 22.87 -0.68
N GLY A 35 5.67 23.16 0.56
CA GLY A 35 5.95 24.51 1.03
C GLY A 35 7.32 25.08 0.67
N ASN A 36 8.37 24.26 0.41
CA ASN A 36 9.74 24.79 0.41
C ASN A 36 10.77 24.13 -0.52
N LEU A 37 10.41 23.22 -1.44
CA LEU A 37 11.38 22.60 -2.34
C LEU A 37 10.87 22.62 -3.79
N ASP A 38 11.58 23.39 -4.62
CA ASP A 38 11.47 23.62 -6.07
C ASP A 38 10.08 23.93 -6.65
N ALA A 39 10.07 24.85 -7.63
CA ALA A 39 8.90 25.41 -8.31
C ALA A 39 7.62 24.55 -8.24
N LYS A 40 6.53 25.12 -7.69
CA LYS A 40 5.20 24.50 -7.63
C LYS A 40 4.87 23.80 -8.95
N ILE A 41 4.91 22.46 -8.95
CA ILE A 41 4.45 21.65 -10.07
C ILE A 41 3.01 22.06 -10.35
N SER A 42 2.70 22.38 -11.61
CA SER A 42 1.39 22.89 -11.97
C SER A 42 0.28 21.93 -11.48
N LYS A 43 -0.76 22.50 -10.84
CA LYS A 43 -1.94 21.79 -10.33
C LYS A 43 -2.51 20.72 -11.28
N PRO A 44 -2.58 20.92 -12.61
CA PRO A 44 -3.06 19.87 -13.53
C PRO A 44 -2.14 18.64 -13.61
N VAL A 45 -0.83 18.80 -13.44
CA VAL A 45 0.13 17.68 -13.46
C VAL A 45 0.01 16.88 -12.16
N GLN A 46 -0.10 17.54 -11.00
CA GLN A 46 -0.27 16.88 -9.70
C GLN A 46 -1.57 16.05 -9.59
N LYS A 47 -2.66 16.51 -10.21
CA LYS A 47 -3.99 15.90 -10.09
C LYS A 47 -4.03 14.43 -10.55
N ASN A 48 -3.14 14.02 -11.47
CA ASN A 48 -3.15 12.70 -12.09
C ASN A 48 -1.86 11.91 -11.94
N VAL A 49 -0.93 12.32 -11.06
CA VAL A 49 0.39 11.67 -10.95
C VAL A 49 0.25 10.17 -10.64
N TYR A 50 -0.68 9.79 -9.76
CA TYR A 50 -0.84 8.38 -9.36
C TYR A 50 -1.74 7.56 -10.30
N THR A 51 -2.76 8.19 -10.90
CA THR A 51 -3.73 7.52 -11.79
C THR A 51 -3.23 7.35 -13.22
N ARG A 52 -2.30 8.21 -13.67
CA ARG A 52 -1.72 8.14 -15.02
C ARG A 52 -0.27 7.64 -15.04
N ASN A 53 0.34 7.39 -13.89
CA ASN A 53 1.68 6.80 -13.87
C ASN A 53 1.57 5.27 -13.99
N PRO A 54 2.01 4.68 -15.12
CA PRO A 54 1.90 3.24 -15.38
C PRO A 54 2.65 2.40 -14.34
N ILE A 55 3.69 2.94 -13.70
CA ILE A 55 4.46 2.24 -12.66
C ILE A 55 3.59 2.05 -11.41
N PHE A 56 2.89 3.10 -10.96
CA PHE A 56 1.97 3.01 -9.81
C PHE A 56 0.80 2.07 -10.10
N LEU A 57 0.25 2.14 -11.32
CA LEU A 57 -0.82 1.24 -11.74
C LEU A 57 -0.35 -0.22 -11.74
N ALA A 58 0.87 -0.50 -12.23
CA ALA A 58 1.46 -1.83 -12.23
C ALA A 58 1.62 -2.40 -10.82
N TYR A 59 2.13 -1.60 -9.87
CA TYR A 59 2.20 -2.03 -8.47
C TYR A 59 0.81 -2.32 -7.87
N GLY A 60 -0.19 -1.46 -8.12
CA GLY A 60 -1.55 -1.68 -7.65
C GLY A 60 -2.18 -2.96 -8.19
N ILE A 61 -2.04 -3.20 -9.50
CA ILE A 61 -2.53 -4.42 -10.16
C ILE A 61 -1.79 -5.65 -9.63
N PHE A 62 -0.46 -5.58 -9.48
CA PHE A 62 0.34 -6.67 -8.95
C PHE A 62 -0.11 -7.08 -7.55
N PHE A 63 -0.27 -6.12 -6.63
CA PHE A 63 -0.73 -6.42 -5.27
C PHE A 63 -2.18 -6.94 -5.25
N ALA A 64 -3.06 -6.42 -6.11
CA ALA A 64 -4.43 -6.93 -6.23
C ALA A 64 -4.44 -8.40 -6.68
N LEU A 65 -3.68 -8.75 -7.72
CA LEU A 65 -3.55 -10.12 -8.20
C LEU A 65 -2.93 -11.03 -7.14
N LEU A 66 -1.90 -10.56 -6.44
CA LEU A 66 -1.26 -11.30 -5.35
C LEU A 66 -2.26 -11.63 -4.23
N LEU A 67 -3.06 -10.65 -3.80
CA LEU A 67 -4.13 -10.88 -2.81
C LEU A 67 -5.20 -11.83 -3.33
N PHE A 68 -5.58 -11.75 -4.60
CA PHE A 68 -6.51 -12.69 -5.22
C PHE A 68 -5.99 -14.13 -5.20
N ILE A 69 -4.71 -14.32 -5.50
CA ILE A 69 -4.06 -15.65 -5.46
C ILE A 69 -4.05 -16.16 -4.03
N VAL A 70 -3.61 -15.34 -3.06
CA VAL A 70 -3.62 -15.72 -1.64
C VAL A 70 -5.01 -16.14 -1.19
N LEU A 71 -6.05 -15.38 -1.56
CA LEU A 71 -7.44 -15.67 -1.21
C LEU A 71 -7.97 -16.93 -1.90
N PHE A 72 -7.65 -17.14 -3.18
CA PHE A 72 -7.99 -18.37 -3.90
C PHE A 72 -7.38 -19.61 -3.22
N PHE A 73 -6.09 -19.53 -2.88
CA PHE A 73 -5.42 -20.62 -2.19
C PHE A 73 -5.99 -20.84 -0.79
N ALA A 74 -6.27 -19.76 -0.05
CA ALA A 74 -6.86 -19.84 1.28
C ALA A 74 -8.27 -20.45 1.29
N ILE A 75 -9.07 -20.29 0.24
CA ILE A 75 -10.41 -20.90 0.17
C ILE A 75 -10.35 -22.33 -0.37
N THR A 76 -9.44 -22.60 -1.29
CA THR A 76 -9.41 -23.90 -2.00
C THR A 76 -8.64 -24.97 -1.21
N PHE A 77 -7.60 -24.58 -0.48
CA PHE A 77 -6.67 -25.52 0.18
C PHE A 77 -6.72 -25.47 1.71
N TYR A 78 -7.55 -24.61 2.30
CA TYR A 78 -7.74 -24.50 3.74
C TYR A 78 -9.23 -24.59 4.08
#